data_AF-A0A329T083-F1
#
_entry.id   AF-A0A329T083-F1
#
_cell.length_a   1.000
_cell.length_b   1.000
_cell.length_c   1.000
_cell.angle_alpha   90.00
_cell.angle_beta   90.00
_cell.angle_gamma   90.00
#
_symmetry.space_group_name_H-M   'P 1'
#
loop_
_entity.id
_entity.type
_entity.pdbx_description
1 polymer ?
#
loop_
_entity_poly.entity_id
_entity_poly.type
_entity_poly.pdbx_seq_one_letter_code
_entity_poly.pdbx_strand_id
1 'polypeptide(L)'
;MCSLVPSDAAIPDASLIQDWAASTTKAWMQEVKAEYKRQRRCETLVRFRVQKKKKFSNMRLERDRLELEVKQRLAALRAAEAKPRSDDDISTDSDQTRDAVCYLALESDALRTENLELHQKLQQHKRLWSIVDEGVLEVTSQGLYLNGYNVYEASDRSEWITQPRQNEAGWRVSFPNGEPSFFFEPFLREDFDAIYKECIDEFLLTHQYIAPAGTLFGWTVHYAPAVGSLKGNSVVARARFSRRVRSSLENVDGMVTAADLNSLPLIVTSLGWRNEHRSSVSIQVLQKFEKDAYIMVCNMPGSPNSRYLFLVRREPRVLQDGRRAVAYTTAIANSEANSRARSVEGTQNDVEWAREGSNVCQVTEVDDSTVDIKFDFKAACQDDLHARFVCIQWAQFVCRWLQGIDPLTLLDSQKEPTLNH
;
A
#
# COMPACT_ATOMS: atom_id res chain seq x y z
N MET A 1 32.71 -34.42 58.20
CA MET A 1 33.22 -33.62 57.07
C MET A 1 32.86 -34.35 55.78
N CYS A 2 32.03 -33.69 54.97
CA CYS A 2 31.66 -33.90 53.57
C CYS A 2 31.34 -35.30 53.03
N SER A 3 30.03 -35.60 53.04
CA SER A 3 29.33 -36.57 52.20
C SER A 3 29.24 -36.09 50.74
N LEU A 4 29.68 -36.90 49.79
CA LEU A 4 29.44 -36.74 48.36
C LEU A 4 28.29 -37.66 47.94
N VAL A 5 27.16 -37.05 47.56
CA VAL A 5 26.03 -37.73 46.90
C VAL A 5 26.22 -37.55 45.38
N PRO A 6 26.07 -38.59 44.55
CA PRO A 6 26.02 -38.42 43.10
C PRO A 6 24.63 -37.91 42.69
N SER A 7 24.61 -36.82 41.92
CA SER A 7 23.40 -36.26 41.31
C SER A 7 22.77 -37.23 40.32
N ASP A 8 21.52 -37.61 40.56
CA ASP A 8 20.67 -38.34 39.62
C ASP A 8 20.56 -37.58 38.29
N ALA A 9 20.93 -38.24 37.20
CA ALA A 9 20.57 -37.83 35.86
C ALA A 9 19.10 -38.21 35.63
N ALA A 10 18.21 -37.22 35.59
CA ALA A 10 16.80 -37.41 35.30
C ALA A 10 16.62 -38.08 33.93
N ILE A 11 16.17 -39.33 33.94
CA ILE A 11 15.71 -40.06 32.74
C ILE A 11 14.40 -39.37 32.29
N PRO A 12 14.31 -38.83 31.05
CA PRO A 12 13.08 -38.22 30.57
C PRO A 12 11.94 -39.23 30.56
N ASP A 13 10.81 -38.81 31.11
CA ASP A 13 9.59 -39.58 31.29
C ASP A 13 9.15 -40.24 29.97
N ALA A 14 9.09 -41.59 29.94
CA ALA A 14 8.82 -42.37 28.74
C ALA A 14 7.46 -42.02 28.09
N SER A 15 6.53 -41.50 28.89
CA SER A 15 5.24 -40.99 28.43
C SER A 15 5.38 -39.78 27.50
N LEU A 16 6.31 -38.87 27.81
CA LEU A 16 6.56 -37.63 27.09
C LEU A 16 7.19 -37.89 25.71
N ILE A 17 8.05 -38.91 25.62
CA ILE A 17 8.65 -39.38 24.37
C ILE A 17 7.59 -40.04 23.48
N GLN A 18 6.68 -40.81 24.07
CA GLN A 18 5.60 -41.48 23.35
C GLN A 18 4.56 -40.48 22.80
N ASP A 19 4.21 -39.47 23.59
CA ASP A 19 3.31 -38.39 23.18
C ASP A 19 3.93 -37.50 22.08
N TRP A 20 5.24 -37.20 22.18
CA TRP A 20 5.97 -36.49 21.14
C TRP A 20 6.02 -37.29 19.83
N ALA A 21 6.28 -38.60 19.91
CA ALA A 21 6.31 -39.48 18.73
C ALA A 21 4.92 -39.58 18.07
N ALA A 22 3.85 -39.70 18.85
CA ALA A 22 2.48 -39.73 18.36
C ALA A 22 2.07 -38.40 17.70
N SER A 23 2.43 -37.27 18.32
CA SER A 23 2.17 -35.92 17.79
C SER A 23 2.91 -35.69 16.46
N THR A 24 4.19 -36.04 16.40
CA THR A 24 5.03 -35.89 15.20
C THR A 24 4.54 -36.79 14.07
N THR A 25 4.15 -38.04 14.37
CA THR A 25 3.60 -38.97 13.37
C THR A 25 2.27 -38.48 12.81
N LYS A 26 1.41 -37.89 13.65
CA LYS A 26 0.13 -37.31 13.24
C LYS A 26 0.33 -36.07 12.37
N ALA A 27 1.26 -35.19 12.73
CA ALA A 27 1.60 -34.01 11.93
C ALA A 27 2.15 -34.40 10.55
N TRP A 28 3.09 -35.35 10.52
CA TRP A 28 3.67 -35.86 9.28
C TRP A 28 2.60 -36.53 8.38
N MET A 29 1.68 -37.30 8.96
CA MET A 29 0.58 -37.91 8.21
C MET A 29 -0.38 -36.87 7.62
N GLN A 30 -0.63 -35.76 8.32
CA GLN A 30 -1.44 -34.66 7.79
C GLN A 30 -0.73 -33.94 6.64
N GLU A 31 0.57 -33.72 6.76
CA GLU A 31 1.41 -33.10 5.74
C GLU A 31 1.47 -33.96 4.48
N VAL A 32 1.73 -35.26 4.59
CA VAL A 32 1.73 -36.21 3.47
C VAL A 32 0.35 -36.25 2.79
N LYS A 33 -0.74 -36.20 3.57
CA LYS A 33 -2.11 -36.16 3.01
C LYS A 33 -2.40 -34.84 2.29
N ALA A 34 -1.87 -33.72 2.78
CA ALA A 34 -2.00 -32.41 2.14
C ALA A 34 -1.22 -32.37 0.82
N GLU A 35 0.01 -32.89 0.81
CA GLU A 35 0.86 -32.92 -0.38
C GLU A 35 0.29 -33.83 -1.46
N TYR A 36 -0.22 -35.01 -1.09
CA TYR A 36 -0.92 -35.90 -2.02
C TYR A 36 -2.15 -35.24 -2.66
N LYS A 37 -2.94 -34.49 -1.88
CA LYS A 37 -4.08 -33.72 -2.41
C LYS A 37 -3.63 -32.61 -3.36
N ARG A 38 -2.53 -31.91 -3.03
CA ARG A 38 -1.95 -30.86 -3.87
C ARG A 38 -1.50 -31.43 -5.21
N GLN A 39 -0.74 -32.53 -5.20
CA GLN A 39 -0.27 -33.21 -6.40
C GLN A 39 -1.44 -33.63 -7.31
N ARG A 40 -2.48 -34.25 -6.73
CA ARG A 40 -3.69 -34.65 -7.47
C ARG A 40 -4.45 -33.47 -8.08
N ARG A 41 -4.50 -32.33 -7.37
CA ARG A 41 -5.09 -31.08 -7.89
C ARG A 41 -4.26 -30.52 -9.04
N CYS A 42 -2.94 -30.50 -8.92
CA CYS A 42 -2.03 -30.08 -9.99
C CYS A 42 -2.22 -30.93 -11.25
N GLU A 43 -2.25 -32.26 -11.13
CA GLU A 43 -2.49 -33.17 -12.27
C GLU A 43 -3.84 -32.91 -12.94
N THR A 44 -4.89 -32.71 -12.14
CA THR A 44 -6.24 -32.42 -12.65
C THR A 44 -6.26 -31.10 -13.44
N LEU A 45 -5.61 -30.07 -12.91
CA LEU A 45 -5.50 -28.77 -13.59
C LEU A 45 -4.69 -28.86 -14.89
N VAL A 46 -3.61 -29.65 -14.91
CA VAL A 46 -2.83 -29.88 -16.13
C VAL A 46 -3.68 -30.57 -17.20
N ARG A 47 -4.42 -31.63 -16.84
CA ARG A 47 -5.34 -32.31 -17.77
C ARG A 47 -6.41 -31.36 -18.30
N PHE A 48 -6.99 -30.53 -17.43
CA PHE A 48 -7.97 -29.52 -17.83
C PHE A 48 -7.40 -28.49 -18.81
N ARG A 49 -6.17 -27.99 -18.55
CA ARG A 49 -5.47 -27.05 -19.45
C ARG A 49 -5.21 -27.67 -20.82
N VAL A 50 -4.74 -28.92 -20.86
CA VAL A 50 -4.51 -29.66 -22.11
C VAL A 50 -5.81 -29.84 -22.89
N GLN A 51 -6.90 -30.23 -22.22
CA GLN A 51 -8.20 -30.41 -22.85
C GLN A 51 -8.76 -29.09 -23.40
N LYS A 52 -8.64 -27.99 -22.64
CA LYS A 52 -9.06 -26.66 -23.07
C LYS A 52 -8.24 -26.17 -24.28
N LYS A 53 -6.93 -26.40 -24.27
CA LYS A 53 -6.04 -26.08 -25.41
C LYS A 53 -6.44 -26.87 -26.65
N LYS A 54 -6.70 -28.17 -26.53
CA LYS A 54 -7.18 -29.02 -27.63
C LYS A 54 -8.52 -28.54 -28.19
N LYS A 55 -9.50 -28.23 -27.32
CA LYS A 55 -10.81 -27.71 -27.76
C LYS A 55 -10.66 -26.39 -28.51
N PHE A 56 -9.79 -25.50 -28.04
CA PHE A 56 -9.52 -24.23 -28.71
C PHE A 56 -8.86 -24.41 -30.08
N SER A 57 -7.88 -25.31 -30.19
CA SER A 57 -7.27 -25.68 -31.47
C SER A 57 -8.28 -26.25 -32.46
N ASN A 58 -9.19 -27.11 -32.01
CA ASN A 58 -10.26 -27.67 -32.86
C ASN A 58 -11.20 -26.57 -33.37
N MET A 59 -11.66 -25.66 -32.50
CA MET A 59 -12.52 -24.55 -32.91
C MET A 59 -11.84 -23.64 -33.94
N ARG A 60 -10.52 -23.45 -33.85
CA ARG A 60 -9.75 -22.66 -34.82
C ARG A 60 -9.69 -23.34 -36.18
N LEU A 61 -9.42 -24.65 -36.21
CA LEU A 61 -9.42 -25.44 -37.44
C LEU A 61 -10.81 -25.45 -38.11
N GLU A 62 -11.87 -25.57 -37.32
CA GLU A 62 -13.24 -25.56 -37.81
C GLU A 62 -13.63 -24.19 -38.39
N ARG A 63 -13.26 -23.11 -37.71
CA ARG A 63 -13.40 -21.74 -38.24
C ARG A 63 -12.68 -21.60 -39.58
N ASP A 64 -11.42 -22.01 -39.66
CA ASP A 64 -10.61 -21.85 -40.88
C ASP A 64 -11.21 -22.66 -42.05
N ARG A 65 -11.76 -23.85 -41.78
CA ARG A 65 -12.50 -24.66 -42.75
C ARG A 65 -13.77 -23.94 -43.24
N LEU A 66 -14.59 -23.43 -42.33
CA LEU A 66 -15.83 -22.73 -42.67
C LEU A 66 -15.54 -21.46 -43.48
N GLU A 67 -14.47 -20.75 -43.13
CA GLU A 67 -14.04 -19.55 -43.86
C GLU A 67 -13.63 -19.89 -45.31
N LEU A 68 -12.93 -21.01 -45.51
CA LEU A 68 -12.59 -21.48 -46.84
C LEU A 68 -13.84 -21.87 -47.65
N GLU A 69 -14.80 -22.53 -47.02
CA GLU A 69 -16.06 -22.93 -47.67
C GLU A 69 -16.88 -21.70 -48.10
N VAL A 70 -16.95 -20.67 -47.26
CA VAL A 70 -17.60 -19.39 -47.60
C VAL A 70 -16.90 -18.72 -48.79
N LYS A 71 -15.56 -18.65 -48.78
CA LYS A 71 -14.78 -18.07 -49.90
C LYS A 71 -15.03 -18.83 -51.21
N GLN A 72 -15.10 -20.16 -51.16
CA GLN A 72 -15.40 -20.99 -52.34
C GLN A 72 -16.82 -20.73 -52.88
N ARG A 73 -17.84 -20.63 -52.00
CA ARG A 73 -19.21 -20.33 -52.41
C ARG A 73 -19.34 -18.92 -53.00
N LEU A 74 -18.67 -17.93 -52.42
CA LEU A 74 -18.63 -16.57 -52.97
C LEU A 74 -17.92 -16.51 -54.33
N ALA A 75 -16.83 -17.26 -54.52
CA ALA A 75 -16.15 -17.36 -55.81
C ALA A 75 -17.03 -18.05 -56.88
N ALA A 76 -17.78 -19.09 -56.50
CA ALA A 76 -18.72 -19.75 -57.40
C ALA A 76 -19.87 -18.82 -57.83
N LEU A 77 -20.39 -18.00 -56.91
CA LEU A 77 -21.41 -16.99 -57.21
C LEU A 77 -20.89 -15.91 -58.18
N ARG A 78 -19.65 -15.45 -57.99
CA ARG A 78 -18.97 -14.49 -58.89
C ARG A 78 -18.66 -15.10 -60.27
N ALA A 79 -18.30 -16.39 -60.32
CA ALA A 79 -18.05 -17.07 -61.59
C ALA A 79 -19.34 -17.34 -62.39
N ALA A 80 -20.48 -17.56 -61.71
CA ALA A 80 -21.80 -17.64 -62.34
C ALA A 80 -22.26 -16.30 -62.93
N GLU A 81 -21.73 -15.18 -62.42
CA GLU A 81 -21.92 -13.79 -62.87
C GLU A 81 -21.20 -13.49 -64.20
N ALA A 82 -20.10 -14.20 -64.50
CA ALA A 82 -19.26 -13.97 -65.68
C ALA A 82 -19.73 -14.71 -66.95
N LYS A 83 -20.86 -15.43 -66.91
CA LYS A 83 -21.50 -15.98 -68.13
C LYS A 83 -22.32 -14.89 -68.83
N PRO A 84 -22.23 -14.73 -70.16
CA PRO A 84 -22.98 -13.71 -70.86
C PRO A 84 -24.49 -14.00 -70.75
N ARG A 85 -25.25 -13.02 -70.25
CA ARG A 85 -26.72 -13.02 -70.22
C ARG A 85 -27.23 -12.92 -71.66
N SER A 86 -28.14 -13.81 -72.07
CA SER A 86 -29.03 -13.56 -73.20
C SER A 86 -30.08 -12.56 -72.77
N ASP A 87 -30.31 -11.55 -73.59
CA ASP A 87 -31.32 -10.50 -73.42
C ASP A 87 -32.73 -11.12 -73.40
N ASP A 88 -33.24 -11.33 -72.19
CA ASP A 88 -34.66 -11.26 -71.79
C ASP A 88 -34.76 -11.92 -70.42
N ASP A 89 -34.73 -11.16 -69.32
CA ASP A 89 -35.63 -11.49 -68.20
C ASP A 89 -35.79 -10.35 -67.17
N ILE A 90 -36.97 -10.36 -66.59
CA ILE A 90 -37.53 -9.42 -65.62
C ILE A 90 -36.77 -9.49 -64.28
N SER A 91 -36.55 -8.32 -63.66
CA SER A 91 -35.93 -8.18 -62.33
C SER A 91 -36.59 -9.10 -61.30
N THR A 92 -35.87 -10.12 -60.87
CA THR A 92 -36.34 -11.11 -59.90
C THR A 92 -35.60 -10.95 -58.57
N ASP A 93 -36.30 -11.34 -57.49
CA ASP A 93 -35.92 -11.42 -56.06
C ASP A 93 -34.48 -11.94 -55.77
N SER A 94 -33.90 -12.65 -56.75
CA SER A 94 -32.50 -13.09 -56.86
C SER A 94 -31.47 -11.96 -56.76
N ASP A 95 -31.72 -10.81 -57.39
CA ASP A 95 -30.74 -9.71 -57.43
C ASP A 95 -30.72 -8.92 -56.10
N GLN A 96 -31.87 -8.79 -55.40
CA GLN A 96 -31.93 -8.21 -54.05
C GLN A 96 -31.26 -9.09 -52.99
N THR A 97 -31.43 -10.41 -53.09
CA THR A 97 -30.74 -11.35 -52.17
C THR A 97 -29.23 -11.36 -52.40
N ARG A 98 -28.75 -11.16 -53.64
CA ARG A 98 -27.32 -11.00 -53.93
C ARG A 98 -26.74 -9.73 -53.34
N ASP A 99 -27.40 -8.59 -53.52
CA ASP A 99 -26.93 -7.32 -52.97
C ASP A 99 -26.86 -7.36 -51.44
N ALA A 100 -27.88 -7.95 -50.78
CA ALA A 100 -27.87 -8.18 -49.34
C ALA A 100 -26.67 -9.04 -48.87
N VAL A 101 -26.30 -10.09 -49.62
CA VAL A 101 -25.13 -10.93 -49.30
C VAL A 101 -23.82 -10.17 -49.48
N CYS A 102 -23.69 -9.32 -50.49
CA CYS A 102 -22.52 -8.46 -50.68
C CYS A 102 -22.39 -7.42 -49.56
N TYR A 103 -23.48 -6.78 -49.15
CA TYR A 103 -23.49 -5.85 -48.02
C TYR A 103 -23.08 -6.52 -46.70
N LEU A 104 -23.65 -7.70 -46.40
CA LEU A 104 -23.30 -8.48 -45.22
C LEU A 104 -21.84 -8.96 -45.22
N ALA A 105 -21.27 -9.25 -46.39
CA ALA A 105 -19.86 -9.61 -46.52
C ALA A 105 -18.93 -8.43 -46.18
N LEU A 106 -19.25 -7.23 -46.68
CA LEU A 106 -18.50 -6.01 -46.39
C LEU A 106 -18.61 -5.63 -44.90
N GLU A 107 -19.80 -5.73 -44.32
CA GLU A 107 -20.03 -5.48 -42.89
C GLU A 107 -19.30 -6.52 -42.02
N SER A 108 -19.33 -7.80 -42.40
CA SER A 108 -18.59 -8.85 -41.69
C SER A 108 -17.08 -8.61 -41.74
N ASP A 109 -16.54 -8.12 -42.85
CA ASP A 109 -15.10 -7.83 -42.95
C ASP A 109 -14.72 -6.60 -42.12
N ALA A 110 -15.56 -5.54 -42.12
CA ALA A 110 -15.38 -4.38 -41.26
C ALA A 110 -15.39 -4.75 -39.76
N LEU A 111 -16.35 -5.56 -39.33
CA LEU A 111 -16.44 -6.06 -37.95
C LEU A 111 -15.25 -6.94 -37.57
N ARG A 112 -14.69 -7.72 -38.50
CA ARG A 112 -13.47 -8.51 -38.24
C ARG A 112 -12.25 -7.64 -38.02
N THR A 113 -12.08 -6.58 -38.80
CA THR A 113 -10.99 -5.61 -38.59
C THR A 113 -11.11 -4.91 -37.24
N GLU A 114 -12.30 -4.45 -36.88
CA GLU A 114 -12.54 -3.82 -35.57
C GLU A 114 -12.27 -4.79 -34.41
N ASN A 115 -12.71 -6.05 -34.54
CA ASN A 115 -12.49 -7.06 -33.52
C ASN A 115 -10.99 -7.43 -33.38
N LEU A 116 -10.23 -7.39 -34.48
CA LEU A 116 -8.78 -7.57 -34.46
C LEU A 116 -8.09 -6.42 -33.71
N GLU A 117 -8.48 -5.18 -33.97
CA GLU A 117 -7.97 -4.00 -33.27
C GLU A 117 -8.29 -4.04 -31.77
N LEU A 118 -9.53 -4.41 -31.42
CA LEU A 118 -9.93 -4.59 -30.02
C LEU A 118 -9.11 -5.69 -29.33
N HIS A 119 -8.85 -6.81 -30.02
CA HIS A 119 -7.98 -7.86 -29.49
C HIS A 119 -6.55 -7.40 -29.29
N GLN A 120 -6.00 -6.59 -30.20
CA GLN A 120 -4.67 -5.99 -30.03
C GLN A 120 -4.63 -5.03 -28.85
N LYS A 121 -5.63 -4.14 -28.70
CA LYS A 121 -5.76 -3.27 -27.53
C LYS A 121 -5.89 -4.06 -26.23
N LEU A 122 -6.66 -5.15 -26.22
CA LEU A 122 -6.76 -6.06 -25.08
C LEU A 122 -5.45 -6.78 -24.77
N GLN A 123 -4.67 -7.16 -25.78
CA GLN A 123 -3.34 -7.75 -25.57
C GLN A 123 -2.34 -6.74 -25.03
N GLN A 124 -2.34 -5.51 -25.54
CA GLN A 124 -1.53 -4.42 -25.00
C GLN A 124 -1.90 -4.12 -23.55
N HIS A 125 -3.20 -4.04 -23.25
CA HIS A 125 -3.71 -3.88 -21.90
C HIS A 125 -3.32 -5.06 -21.00
N LYS A 126 -3.43 -6.31 -21.46
CA LYS A 126 -2.95 -7.49 -20.71
C LYS A 126 -1.45 -7.47 -20.48
N ARG A 127 -0.67 -6.98 -21.43
CA ARG A 127 0.79 -6.84 -21.27
C ARG A 127 1.13 -5.74 -20.26
N LEU A 128 0.45 -4.59 -20.32
CA LEU A 128 0.56 -3.54 -19.32
C LEU A 128 0.17 -4.08 -17.94
N TRP A 129 -0.94 -4.80 -17.83
CA TRP A 129 -1.34 -5.47 -16.60
C TRP A 129 -0.35 -6.53 -16.15
N SER A 130 0.31 -7.26 -17.05
CA SER A 130 1.36 -8.23 -16.67
C SER A 130 2.61 -7.53 -16.16
N ILE A 131 2.99 -6.38 -16.72
CA ILE A 131 4.12 -5.57 -16.25
C ILE A 131 3.77 -4.92 -14.91
N VAL A 132 2.53 -4.43 -14.77
CA VAL A 132 1.99 -3.92 -13.50
C VAL A 132 1.89 -5.05 -12.51
N ASP A 133 1.46 -6.25 -12.87
CA ASP A 133 1.34 -7.40 -11.96
C ASP A 133 2.71 -7.98 -11.61
N GLU A 134 3.72 -7.93 -12.49
CA GLU A 134 5.13 -8.26 -12.17
C GLU A 134 5.78 -7.18 -11.29
N GLY A 135 5.54 -5.88 -11.55
CA GLY A 135 6.01 -4.79 -10.72
C GLY A 135 5.26 -4.68 -9.39
N VAL A 136 3.97 -4.98 -9.39
CA VAL A 136 3.15 -5.19 -8.19
C VAL A 136 3.59 -6.48 -7.54
N LEU A 137 4.01 -7.55 -8.21
CA LEU A 137 4.61 -8.72 -7.56
C LEU A 137 5.99 -8.40 -6.99
N GLU A 138 6.80 -7.51 -7.56
CA GLU A 138 8.06 -7.09 -6.92
C GLU A 138 7.77 -6.19 -5.70
N VAL A 139 6.79 -5.29 -5.80
CA VAL A 139 6.33 -4.39 -4.72
C VAL A 139 5.50 -5.13 -3.65
N THR A 140 4.73 -6.16 -4.02
CA THR A 140 3.96 -7.03 -3.13
C THR A 140 4.75 -8.26 -2.71
N SER A 141 5.82 -8.66 -3.38
CA SER A 141 6.83 -9.55 -2.79
C SER A 141 7.62 -8.79 -1.72
N GLN A 142 7.85 -7.49 -1.89
CA GLN A 142 8.28 -6.63 -0.76
C GLN A 142 7.17 -6.41 0.28
N GLY A 143 5.89 -6.62 -0.07
CA GLY A 143 4.74 -6.60 0.85
C GLY A 143 4.37 -7.95 1.47
N LEU A 144 4.96 -9.07 1.02
CA LEU A 144 4.70 -10.43 1.51
C LEU A 144 5.91 -11.05 2.23
N TYR A 145 6.98 -10.27 2.41
CA TYR A 145 8.08 -10.56 3.34
C TYR A 145 8.17 -9.50 4.44
N LEU A 146 7.09 -9.24 5.16
CA LEU A 146 7.21 -8.70 6.51
C LEU A 146 6.31 -9.51 7.44
N ASN A 147 6.94 -10.28 8.33
CA ASN A 147 6.38 -10.64 9.64
C ASN A 147 6.22 -9.36 10.51
N GLY A 148 5.71 -8.28 9.92
CA GLY A 148 5.62 -6.98 10.55
C GLY A 148 4.31 -6.84 11.30
N TYR A 149 4.42 -6.41 12.56
CA TYR A 149 3.28 -6.21 13.43
C TYR A 149 2.64 -4.86 13.13
N ASN A 150 1.31 -4.76 13.16
CA ASN A 150 0.65 -3.47 13.26
C ASN A 150 0.94 -2.82 14.63
N VAL A 151 0.53 -1.57 14.83
CA VAL A 151 0.77 -0.84 16.10
C VAL A 151 0.26 -1.60 17.33
N TYR A 152 -0.91 -2.24 17.23
CA TYR A 152 -1.52 -2.96 18.34
C TYR A 152 -0.73 -4.23 18.69
N GLU A 153 -0.38 -5.02 17.69
CA GLU A 153 0.43 -6.23 17.86
C GLU A 153 1.85 -5.91 18.33
N ALA A 154 2.44 -4.84 17.81
CA ALA A 154 3.76 -4.35 18.23
C ALA A 154 3.71 -3.86 19.68
N SER A 155 2.62 -3.20 20.08
CA SER A 155 2.39 -2.78 21.46
C SER A 155 2.27 -3.98 22.40
N ASP A 156 1.52 -5.02 22.01
CA ASP A 156 1.29 -6.18 22.87
C ASP A 156 2.54 -7.05 23.02
N ARG A 157 3.50 -6.94 22.08
CA ARG A 157 4.80 -7.62 22.13
C ARG A 157 5.93 -6.74 22.66
N SER A 158 5.68 -5.45 22.84
CA SER A 158 6.69 -4.51 23.32
C SER A 158 7.11 -4.90 24.74
N GLU A 159 8.41 -5.16 24.91
CA GLU A 159 8.99 -5.45 26.23
C GLU A 159 8.77 -4.29 27.20
N TRP A 160 8.72 -3.06 26.68
CA TRP A 160 8.50 -1.84 27.44
C TRP A 160 7.08 -1.71 28.01
N ILE A 161 6.10 -2.38 27.38
CA ILE A 161 4.69 -2.34 27.78
C ILE A 161 4.31 -3.58 28.59
N THR A 162 4.81 -4.75 28.19
CA THR A 162 4.47 -6.04 28.84
C THR A 162 5.18 -6.25 30.17
N GLN A 163 6.36 -5.65 30.36
CA GLN A 163 7.12 -5.71 31.60
C GLN A 163 7.37 -4.30 32.15
N PRO A 164 6.33 -3.61 32.66
CA PRO A 164 6.50 -2.28 33.21
C PRO A 164 7.46 -2.34 34.39
N ARG A 165 8.61 -1.68 34.27
CA ARG A 165 9.61 -1.59 35.33
C ARG A 165 9.11 -0.62 36.39
N GLN A 166 8.28 -1.12 37.31
CA GLN A 166 7.49 -0.32 38.25
C GLN A 166 8.30 0.62 39.17
N ASN A 167 9.63 0.50 39.20
CA ASN A 167 10.53 1.30 40.05
C ASN A 167 11.65 2.03 39.28
N GLU A 168 11.66 2.02 37.95
CA GLU A 168 12.68 2.73 37.17
C GLU A 168 12.10 4.02 36.59
N ALA A 169 12.87 5.12 36.63
CA ALA A 169 12.47 6.41 36.05
C ALA A 169 12.36 6.37 34.52
N GLY A 170 12.94 5.35 33.89
CA GLY A 170 12.99 5.14 32.45
C GLY A 170 13.79 3.90 32.11
N TRP A 171 14.04 3.67 30.82
CA TRP A 171 14.79 2.50 30.34
C TRP A 171 15.68 2.83 29.15
N ARG A 172 16.71 2.01 28.92
CA ARG A 172 17.61 2.16 27.77
C ARG A 172 17.03 1.43 26.56
N VAL A 173 16.66 2.19 25.53
CA VAL A 173 16.16 1.66 24.27
C VAL A 173 17.34 1.26 23.38
N SER A 174 17.33 0.01 22.93
CA SER A 174 18.35 -0.54 22.04
C SER A 174 17.77 -0.83 20.65
N PHE A 175 18.63 -0.83 19.63
CA PHE A 175 18.24 -1.07 18.25
C PHE A 175 18.89 -2.35 17.72
N PRO A 176 18.23 -3.07 16.80
CA PRO A 176 18.65 -4.41 16.39
C PRO A 176 19.96 -4.44 15.59
N ASN A 177 20.36 -3.35 14.95
CA ASN A 177 21.56 -3.32 14.08
C ASN A 177 22.77 -2.67 14.76
N GLY A 178 22.76 -2.56 16.09
CA GLY A 178 23.85 -1.97 16.86
C GLY A 178 23.90 -0.45 16.83
N GLU A 179 22.83 0.22 16.40
CA GLU A 179 22.74 1.68 16.43
C GLU A 179 22.81 2.22 17.88
N PRO A 180 23.29 3.46 18.09
CA PRO A 180 23.48 3.99 19.44
C PRO A 180 22.18 3.94 20.26
N SER A 181 22.23 3.26 21.42
CA SER A 181 21.12 3.26 22.37
C SER A 181 20.93 4.62 23.02
N PHE A 182 19.74 4.88 23.58
CA PHE A 182 19.47 6.09 24.36
C PHE A 182 18.59 5.77 25.57
N PHE A 183 18.69 6.59 26.61
CA PHE A 183 17.80 6.50 27.76
C PHE A 183 16.46 7.20 27.48
N PHE A 184 15.36 6.46 27.57
CA PHE A 184 14.00 6.95 27.41
C PHE A 184 13.31 7.11 28.77
N GLU A 185 12.77 8.29 29.03
CA GLU A 185 11.88 8.55 30.15
C GLU A 185 10.42 8.57 29.67
N PRO A 186 9.50 7.81 30.30
CA PRO A 186 8.09 7.81 29.94
C PRO A 186 7.48 9.21 29.94
N PHE A 187 6.62 9.47 28.96
CA PHE A 187 5.87 10.72 28.88
C PHE A 187 4.79 10.74 29.95
N LEU A 188 4.55 11.91 30.52
CA LEU A 188 3.36 12.15 31.33
C LEU A 188 2.14 12.28 30.40
N ARG A 189 0.96 11.96 30.94
CA ARG A 189 -0.31 12.11 30.20
C ARG A 189 -0.53 13.56 29.76
N GLU A 190 -0.22 14.51 30.65
CA GLU A 190 -0.35 15.95 30.39
C GLU A 190 0.55 16.41 29.23
N ASP A 191 1.80 15.93 29.18
CA ASP A 191 2.73 16.22 28.07
C ASP A 191 2.20 15.66 26.75
N PHE A 192 1.71 14.41 26.77
CA PHE A 192 1.13 13.77 25.60
C PHE A 192 -0.07 14.56 25.05
N ASP A 193 -1.02 14.89 25.92
CA ASP A 193 -2.24 15.60 25.54
C ASP A 193 -1.94 17.04 25.09
N ALA A 194 -0.95 17.71 25.69
CA ALA A 194 -0.49 19.03 25.25
C ALA A 194 0.07 19.01 23.82
N ILE A 195 0.98 18.08 23.51
CA ILE A 195 1.59 17.96 22.17
C ILE A 195 0.50 17.57 21.14
N TYR A 196 -0.38 16.65 21.50
CA TYR A 196 -1.51 16.26 20.65
C TYR A 196 -2.43 17.44 20.34
N LYS A 197 -2.82 18.19 21.37
CA LYS A 197 -3.69 19.36 21.24
C LYS A 197 -3.06 20.43 20.36
N GLU A 198 -1.78 20.77 20.58
CA GLU A 198 -1.07 21.73 19.74
C GLU A 198 -1.11 21.33 18.25
N CYS A 199 -0.87 20.04 17.96
CA CYS A 199 -0.91 19.53 16.59
C CYS A 199 -2.32 19.62 15.97
N ILE A 200 -3.37 19.24 16.70
CA ILE A 200 -4.75 19.31 16.24
C ILE A 200 -5.20 20.76 16.03
N ASP A 201 -4.90 21.65 16.98
CA ASP A 201 -5.27 23.06 16.92
C ASP A 201 -4.63 23.72 15.70
N GLU A 202 -3.39 23.35 15.37
CA GLU A 202 -2.71 23.86 14.18
C GLU A 202 -3.31 23.38 12.86
N PHE A 203 -3.62 22.09 12.73
CA PHE A 203 -4.04 21.52 11.44
C PHE A 203 -5.54 21.55 11.16
N LEU A 204 -6.35 21.48 12.21
CA LEU A 204 -7.81 21.33 12.10
C LEU A 204 -8.57 22.58 12.51
N LEU A 205 -8.06 23.37 13.45
CA LEU A 205 -8.75 24.58 13.93
C LEU A 205 -8.20 25.85 13.30
N THR A 206 -6.88 25.95 13.12
CA THR A 206 -6.24 27.13 12.55
C THR A 206 -6.37 27.12 11.02
N HIS A 207 -7.14 28.06 10.48
CA HIS A 207 -7.21 28.27 9.03
C HIS A 207 -5.92 28.92 8.54
N GLN A 208 -4.92 28.09 8.24
CA GLN A 208 -3.73 28.54 7.53
C GLN A 208 -3.98 28.45 6.02
N TYR A 209 -3.91 29.61 5.35
CA TYR A 209 -3.98 29.67 3.89
C TYR A 209 -2.68 29.09 3.30
N ILE A 210 -2.81 28.00 2.55
CA ILE A 210 -1.71 27.39 1.79
C ILE A 210 -2.11 27.49 0.32
N ALA A 211 -1.26 28.11 -0.49
CA ALA A 211 -1.53 28.29 -1.90
C ALA A 211 -1.71 26.93 -2.60
N PRO A 212 -2.70 26.80 -3.50
CA PRO A 212 -2.83 25.60 -4.32
C PRO A 212 -1.61 25.49 -5.24
N ALA A 213 -0.96 24.32 -5.20
CA ALA A 213 0.20 24.00 -6.03
C ALA A 213 -0.21 23.31 -7.35
N GLY A 214 -1.33 22.56 -7.32
CA GLY A 214 -1.86 21.88 -8.49
C GLY A 214 -2.49 20.53 -8.13
N THR A 215 -2.50 19.61 -9.10
CA THR A 215 -2.98 18.25 -8.90
C THR A 215 -1.86 17.23 -9.16
N LEU A 216 -1.85 16.13 -8.39
CA LEU A 216 -0.88 15.05 -8.52
C LEU A 216 -1.59 13.71 -8.40
N PHE A 217 -1.64 12.93 -9.49
CA PHE A 217 -2.31 11.61 -9.53
C PHE A 217 -3.75 11.63 -8.98
N GLY A 218 -4.50 12.72 -9.14
CA GLY A 218 -5.86 12.88 -8.60
C GLY A 218 -5.95 13.45 -7.17
N TRP A 219 -4.81 13.75 -6.54
CA TRP A 219 -4.75 14.54 -5.30
C TRP A 219 -4.72 16.04 -5.62
N THR A 220 -5.49 16.82 -4.89
CA THR A 220 -5.31 18.28 -4.83
C THR A 220 -4.17 18.58 -3.87
N VAL A 221 -3.15 19.30 -4.36
CA VAL A 221 -1.93 19.60 -3.61
C VAL A 221 -1.90 21.08 -3.29
N HIS A 222 -1.74 21.40 -2.01
CA HIS A 222 -1.38 22.73 -1.53
C HIS A 222 0.02 22.67 -0.94
N TYR A 223 0.87 23.62 -1.31
CA TYR A 223 2.26 23.69 -0.84
C TYR A 223 2.55 25.09 -0.33
N ALA A 224 3.12 25.20 0.86
CA ALA A 224 3.64 26.47 1.34
C ALA A 224 5.13 26.53 1.00
N PRO A 225 5.61 27.59 0.34
CA PRO A 225 7.04 27.85 0.24
C PRO A 225 7.67 27.80 1.62
N ALA A 226 8.89 27.27 1.66
CA ALA A 226 9.66 27.14 2.87
C ALA A 226 9.81 28.51 3.55
N VAL A 227 9.23 28.68 4.74
CA VAL A 227 9.37 29.90 5.54
C VAL A 227 10.36 29.61 6.65
N GLY A 228 11.25 30.57 6.94
CA GLY A 228 12.10 30.50 8.13
C GLY A 228 11.24 30.42 9.39
N SER A 229 11.54 29.47 10.27
CA SER A 229 10.84 29.35 11.55
C SER A 229 11.08 30.60 12.41
N LEU A 230 10.02 31.16 12.98
CA LEU A 230 10.11 32.28 13.94
C LEU A 230 10.86 31.89 15.23
N LYS A 231 11.04 30.60 15.50
CA LYS A 231 11.69 30.07 16.71
C LYS A 231 13.09 29.48 16.45
N GLY A 232 13.60 29.49 15.22
CA GLY A 232 14.96 29.02 14.92
C GLY A 232 15.36 29.16 13.44
N ASN A 233 16.65 29.04 13.13
CA ASN A 233 17.21 29.12 11.77
C ASN A 233 16.80 27.95 10.83
N SER A 234 15.75 27.20 11.16
CA SER A 234 15.25 26.05 10.40
C SER A 234 14.18 26.47 9.40
N VAL A 235 14.21 25.84 8.24
CA VAL A 235 13.19 25.99 7.20
C VAL A 235 12.07 24.98 7.44
N VAL A 236 10.79 25.37 7.36
CA VAL A 236 9.67 24.42 7.54
C VAL A 236 9.07 24.03 6.19
N ALA A 237 9.10 22.73 5.89
CA ALA A 237 8.32 22.15 4.80
C ALA A 237 6.88 21.98 5.25
N ARG A 238 5.91 22.37 4.41
CA ARG A 238 4.49 22.16 4.68
C ARG A 238 3.72 21.88 3.40
N ALA A 239 2.92 20.83 3.40
CA ALA A 239 1.99 20.57 2.31
C ALA A 239 0.71 19.91 2.81
N ARG A 240 -0.34 20.07 2.01
CA ARG A 240 -1.64 19.43 2.21
C ARG A 240 -2.05 18.71 0.93
N PHE A 241 -2.49 17.49 1.09
CA PHE A 241 -3.02 16.64 0.03
C PHE A 241 -4.46 16.30 0.36
N SER A 242 -5.39 16.55 -0.56
CA SER A 242 -6.78 16.15 -0.38
C SER A 242 -7.33 15.42 -1.60
N ARG A 243 -8.18 14.43 -1.35
CA ARG A 243 -8.84 13.64 -2.39
C ARG A 243 -10.11 13.00 -1.87
N ARG A 244 -11.12 12.92 -2.74
CA ARG A 244 -12.30 12.09 -2.54
C ARG A 244 -12.07 10.69 -3.10
N VAL A 245 -12.41 9.66 -2.33
CA VAL A 245 -12.18 8.26 -2.66
C VAL A 245 -13.48 7.47 -2.51
N ARG A 246 -13.73 6.53 -3.41
CA ARG A 246 -14.88 5.61 -3.37
C ARG A 246 -14.58 4.43 -2.45
N SER A 247 -14.59 4.70 -1.15
CA SER A 247 -14.48 3.71 -0.09
C SER A 247 -15.31 4.16 1.11
N SER A 248 -15.81 3.22 1.90
CA SER A 248 -16.44 3.53 3.19
C SER A 248 -15.41 3.97 4.23
N LEU A 249 -15.86 4.68 5.26
CA LEU A 249 -15.02 5.10 6.40
C LEU A 249 -14.43 3.89 7.12
N GLU A 250 -15.23 2.85 7.35
CA GLU A 250 -14.82 1.61 8.03
C GLU A 250 -13.73 0.86 7.25
N ASN A 251 -13.81 0.86 5.92
CA ASN A 251 -12.80 0.19 5.09
C ASN A 251 -11.45 0.91 5.16
N VAL A 252 -11.45 2.25 5.06
CA VAL A 252 -10.22 3.04 5.19
C VAL A 252 -9.64 2.90 6.61
N ASP A 253 -10.50 2.96 7.63
CA ASP A 253 -10.10 2.81 9.02
C ASP A 253 -9.53 1.42 9.34
N GLY A 254 -10.17 0.36 8.84
CA GLY A 254 -9.66 -1.00 8.91
C GLY A 254 -8.30 -1.15 8.24
N MET A 255 -8.10 -0.51 7.07
CA MET A 255 -6.81 -0.52 6.38
C MET A 255 -5.72 0.18 7.20
N VAL A 256 -5.98 1.37 7.76
CA VAL A 256 -4.98 2.11 8.54
C VAL A 256 -4.63 1.38 9.83
N THR A 257 -5.62 0.78 10.50
CA THR A 257 -5.41 0.05 11.76
C THR A 257 -4.70 -1.29 11.56
N ALA A 258 -4.90 -1.95 10.41
CA ALA A 258 -4.19 -3.17 10.03
C ALA A 258 -2.80 -2.92 9.42
N ALA A 259 -2.44 -1.65 9.16
CA ALA A 259 -1.20 -1.30 8.50
C ALA A 259 0.03 -1.70 9.33
N ASP A 260 1.04 -2.27 8.65
CA ASP A 260 2.33 -2.61 9.27
C ASP A 260 2.97 -1.34 9.86
N LEU A 261 3.62 -1.45 11.02
CA LEU A 261 4.41 -0.37 11.61
C LEU A 261 5.40 0.27 10.62
N ASN A 262 6.00 -0.54 9.74
CA ASN A 262 6.92 -0.11 8.68
C ASN A 262 6.23 0.57 7.49
N SER A 263 4.90 0.61 7.47
CA SER A 263 4.13 1.38 6.50
C SER A 263 3.75 2.78 7.01
N LEU A 264 4.01 3.08 8.29
CA LEU A 264 3.78 4.42 8.84
C LEU A 264 4.60 5.48 8.08
N PRO A 265 4.04 6.69 7.90
CA PRO A 265 4.77 7.78 7.25
C PRO A 265 5.99 8.17 8.07
N LEU A 266 7.11 8.39 7.38
CA LEU A 266 8.30 8.99 7.99
C LEU A 266 8.08 10.51 8.00
N ILE A 267 7.99 11.11 9.19
CA ILE A 267 7.63 12.53 9.34
C ILE A 267 8.64 13.44 8.62
N VAL A 268 9.92 13.15 8.83
CA VAL A 268 11.07 13.81 8.20
C VAL A 268 12.13 12.74 7.90
N THR A 269 12.93 12.96 6.86
CA THR A 269 13.98 12.05 6.40
C THR A 269 15.19 12.87 6.00
N SER A 270 16.41 12.37 6.20
CA SER A 270 17.63 13.07 5.75
C SER A 270 17.68 13.26 4.23
N LEU A 271 18.42 14.28 3.78
CA LEU A 271 18.63 14.52 2.36
C LEU A 271 19.32 13.30 1.71
N GLY A 272 18.76 12.82 0.60
CA GLY A 272 19.28 11.63 -0.09
C GLY A 272 18.73 10.31 0.43
N TRP A 273 17.80 10.33 1.40
CA TRP A 273 17.02 9.15 1.79
C TRP A 273 16.38 8.46 0.57
N ARG A 274 16.43 7.13 0.54
CA ARG A 274 15.81 6.35 -0.54
C ARG A 274 14.85 5.35 0.06
N ASN A 275 13.73 5.13 -0.61
CA ASN A 275 12.74 4.12 -0.20
C ASN A 275 13.32 2.70 -0.17
N GLU A 276 14.40 2.42 -0.91
CA GLU A 276 15.14 1.16 -0.85
C GLU A 276 15.68 0.86 0.57
N HIS A 277 15.97 1.91 1.35
CA HIS A 277 16.41 1.78 2.74
C HIS A 277 15.25 1.71 3.73
N ARG A 278 13.98 1.64 3.28
CA ARG A 278 12.83 1.64 4.21
C ARG A 278 12.83 0.44 5.17
N SER A 279 13.35 -0.70 4.72
CA SER A 279 13.45 -1.94 5.51
C SER A 279 14.48 -1.86 6.63
N SER A 280 15.41 -0.90 6.58
CA SER A 280 16.41 -0.70 7.63
C SER A 280 15.99 0.30 8.70
N VAL A 281 14.83 0.96 8.52
CA VAL A 281 14.24 1.82 9.55
C VAL A 281 13.71 0.97 10.69
N SER A 282 14.13 1.30 11.92
CA SER A 282 13.57 0.70 13.13
C SER A 282 12.50 1.61 13.72
N ILE A 283 11.27 1.11 13.82
CA ILE A 283 10.20 1.73 14.60
C ILE A 283 9.86 0.82 15.78
N GLN A 284 9.78 1.38 16.98
CA GLN A 284 9.44 0.63 18.20
C GLN A 284 8.39 1.38 19.01
N VAL A 285 7.42 0.64 19.57
CA VAL A 285 6.43 1.18 20.51
C VAL A 285 7.03 1.21 21.90
N LEU A 286 7.21 2.41 22.46
CA LEU A 286 7.84 2.61 23.76
C LEU A 286 6.82 2.72 24.90
N GLN A 287 5.69 3.38 24.65
CA GLN A 287 4.68 3.61 25.68
C GLN A 287 3.29 3.57 25.07
N LYS A 288 2.33 3.04 25.83
CA LYS A 288 0.90 3.02 25.52
C LYS A 288 0.16 3.74 26.64
N PHE A 289 -0.66 4.72 26.29
CA PHE A 289 -1.58 5.36 27.23
C PHE A 289 -2.97 4.72 27.18
N GLU A 290 -3.46 4.43 25.98
CA GLU A 290 -4.74 3.76 25.73
C GLU A 290 -4.69 3.00 24.40
N LYS A 291 -5.80 2.39 23.98
CA LYS A 291 -5.84 1.56 22.76
C LYS A 291 -5.35 2.29 21.51
N ASP A 292 -5.55 3.59 21.42
CA ASP A 292 -5.26 4.37 20.21
C ASP A 292 -4.27 5.52 20.46
N ALA A 293 -3.49 5.48 21.55
CA ALA A 293 -2.54 6.55 21.89
C ALA A 293 -1.19 5.99 22.38
N TYR A 294 -0.13 6.29 21.63
CA TYR A 294 1.19 5.68 21.78
C TYR A 294 2.33 6.70 21.66
N ILE A 295 3.44 6.41 22.35
CA ILE A 295 4.75 7.01 22.05
C ILE A 295 5.62 5.95 21.39
N MET A 296 6.27 6.34 20.30
CA MET A 296 7.15 5.50 19.51
C MET A 296 8.49 6.19 19.27
N VAL A 297 9.49 5.40 18.88
CA VAL A 297 10.74 5.90 18.34
C VAL A 297 10.90 5.46 16.90
N CYS A 298 11.40 6.36 16.05
CA CYS A 298 11.84 6.07 14.70
C CYS A 298 13.36 6.30 14.64
N ASN A 299 14.10 5.30 14.18
CA ASN A 299 15.52 5.41 13.89
C ASN A 299 15.77 5.02 12.43
N MET A 300 16.27 5.97 11.66
CA MET A 300 16.63 5.78 10.26
C MET A 300 18.16 5.71 10.16
N PRO A 301 18.73 4.59 9.68
CA PRO A 301 20.16 4.43 9.62
C PRO A 301 20.78 5.40 8.61
N GLY A 302 21.93 5.95 8.97
CA GLY A 302 22.64 6.95 8.18
C GLY A 302 23.97 7.36 8.83
N SER A 303 24.62 8.36 8.24
CA SER A 303 25.84 8.96 8.80
C SER A 303 25.68 10.47 8.86
N PRO A 304 25.06 11.05 9.91
CA PRO A 304 24.56 10.39 11.12
C PRO A 304 23.20 9.68 10.96
N ASN A 305 22.83 8.84 11.92
CA ASN A 305 21.49 8.26 12.02
C ASN A 305 20.47 9.35 12.32
N SER A 306 19.36 9.39 11.58
CA SER A 306 18.28 10.35 11.85
C SER A 306 17.25 9.71 12.79
N ARG A 307 16.95 10.38 13.91
CA ARG A 307 16.11 9.81 14.97
C ARG A 307 15.09 10.80 15.50
N TYR A 308 13.92 10.31 15.88
CA TYR A 308 12.94 11.08 16.64
C TYR A 308 12.03 10.19 17.48
N LEU A 309 11.61 10.73 18.62
CA LEU A 309 10.45 10.25 19.34
C LEU A 309 9.21 10.90 18.73
N PHE A 310 8.12 10.15 18.62
CA PHE A 310 6.88 10.68 18.09
C PHE A 310 5.67 10.04 18.76
N LEU A 311 4.61 10.83 18.90
CA LEU A 311 3.31 10.32 19.30
C LEU A 311 2.54 9.83 18.09
N VAL A 312 1.67 8.85 18.32
CA VAL A 312 0.64 8.42 17.37
C VAL A 312 -0.69 8.39 18.11
N ARG A 313 -1.71 9.06 17.55
CA ARG A 313 -3.07 9.02 18.07
C ARG A 313 -4.09 8.83 16.96
N ARG A 314 -4.95 7.82 17.11
CA ARG A 314 -6.17 7.65 16.32
C ARG A 314 -7.35 8.16 17.15
N GLU A 315 -8.17 9.03 16.58
CA GLU A 315 -9.35 9.56 17.26
C GLU A 315 -10.56 9.62 16.32
N PRO A 316 -11.57 8.76 16.53
CA PRO A 316 -12.88 8.93 15.92
C PRO A 316 -13.57 10.20 16.42
N ARG A 317 -14.23 10.91 15.52
CA ARG A 317 -14.84 12.22 15.78
C ARG A 317 -16.16 12.37 15.02
N VAL A 318 -17.00 13.28 15.52
CA VAL A 318 -18.13 13.82 14.77
C VAL A 318 -17.86 15.30 14.53
N LEU A 319 -17.90 15.70 13.26
CA LEU A 319 -17.70 17.09 12.85
C LEU A 319 -18.92 17.94 13.23
N GLN A 320 -18.76 19.26 13.20
CA GLN A 320 -19.85 20.20 13.55
C GLN A 320 -21.09 20.05 12.65
N ASP A 321 -20.91 19.58 11.43
CA ASP A 321 -21.97 19.30 10.47
C ASP A 321 -22.62 17.92 10.65
N GLY A 322 -22.24 17.17 11.70
CA GLY A 322 -22.77 15.85 12.02
C GLY A 322 -22.09 14.70 11.27
N ARG A 323 -21.16 14.97 10.34
CA ARG A 323 -20.45 13.90 9.62
C ARG A 323 -19.45 13.20 10.52
N ARG A 324 -19.32 11.88 10.35
CA ARG A 324 -18.31 11.08 11.04
C ARG A 324 -16.95 11.31 10.40
N ALA A 325 -15.92 11.32 11.22
CA ALA A 325 -14.53 11.38 10.76
C ALA A 325 -13.62 10.57 11.68
N VAL A 326 -12.45 10.20 11.17
CA VAL A 326 -11.36 9.64 11.97
C VAL A 326 -10.10 10.45 11.68
N ALA A 327 -9.43 10.92 12.73
CA ALA A 327 -8.16 11.61 12.64
C ALA A 327 -7.02 10.69 13.10
N TYR A 328 -5.96 10.60 12.30
CA TYR A 328 -4.71 9.94 12.62
C TYR A 328 -3.63 10.99 12.70
N THR A 329 -3.18 11.26 13.92
CA THR A 329 -2.18 12.28 14.21
C THR A 329 -0.86 11.61 14.53
N THR A 330 0.21 12.07 13.89
CA THR A 330 1.56 11.81 14.36
C THR A 330 2.30 13.12 14.55
N ALA A 331 3.09 13.22 15.61
CA ALA A 331 3.88 14.41 15.87
C ALA A 331 5.18 14.02 16.55
N ILE A 332 6.31 14.58 16.08
CA ILE A 332 7.58 14.51 16.78
C ILE A 332 7.35 15.11 18.17
N ALA A 333 7.60 14.28 19.17
CA ALA A 333 7.26 14.55 20.56
C ALA A 333 8.55 14.51 21.37
N ASN A 334 8.69 15.42 22.32
CA ASN A 334 9.84 15.44 23.19
C ASN A 334 9.46 16.01 24.55
N SER A 335 9.66 15.23 25.61
CA SER A 335 9.45 15.71 26.98
C SER A 335 10.71 16.39 27.51
N GLU A 336 10.56 17.22 28.54
CA GLU A 336 11.71 17.82 29.21
C GLU A 336 12.63 16.76 29.82
N ALA A 337 12.03 15.71 30.39
CA ALA A 337 12.70 14.53 30.92
C ALA A 337 13.64 13.89 29.88
N ASN A 338 13.11 13.51 28.71
CA ASN A 338 13.93 12.97 27.62
C ASN A 338 14.97 13.97 27.11
N SER A 339 14.68 15.27 27.13
CA SER A 339 15.64 16.31 26.75
C SER A 339 16.81 16.39 27.72
N ARG A 340 16.54 16.31 29.03
CA ARG A 340 17.57 16.25 30.08
C ARG A 340 18.39 14.98 29.97
N ALA A 341 17.74 13.82 29.82
CA ALA A 341 18.42 12.53 29.66
C ALA A 341 19.44 12.57 28.50
N ARG A 342 19.02 13.04 27.32
CA ARG A 342 19.93 13.19 26.17
C ARG A 342 21.06 14.20 26.40
N SER A 343 20.79 15.25 27.16
CA SER A 343 21.81 16.28 27.46
C SER A 343 22.90 15.73 28.40
N VAL A 344 22.52 14.84 29.33
CA VAL A 344 23.43 14.14 30.24
C VAL A 344 24.28 13.09 29.50
N GLU A 345 23.71 12.39 28.52
CA GLU A 345 24.44 11.42 27.68
C GLU A 345 25.49 12.07 26.77
N GLY A 346 25.42 13.40 26.58
CA GLY A 346 26.33 14.16 25.73
C GLY A 346 26.01 14.04 24.24
N THR A 347 26.82 14.72 23.40
CA THR A 347 26.62 14.72 21.95
C THR A 347 27.00 13.36 21.37
N GLN A 348 26.03 12.64 20.81
CA GLN A 348 26.26 11.47 19.98
C GLN A 348 26.47 11.93 18.53
N ASN A 349 27.72 11.98 18.06
CA ASN A 349 28.02 12.43 16.70
C ASN A 349 27.39 11.55 15.61
N ASP A 350 27.01 10.31 15.97
CA ASP A 350 26.42 9.33 15.06
C ASP A 350 24.88 9.40 15.03
N VAL A 351 24.25 10.33 15.76
CA VAL A 351 22.79 10.48 15.83
C VAL A 351 22.36 11.95 15.74
N GLU A 352 21.54 12.27 14.75
CA GLU A 352 20.86 13.55 14.60
C GLU A 352 19.39 13.42 15.03
N TRP A 353 19.00 14.16 16.07
CA TRP A 353 17.63 14.17 16.57
C TRP A 353 16.79 15.21 15.84
N ALA A 354 15.78 14.77 15.11
CA ALA A 354 14.76 15.67 14.57
C ALA A 354 13.89 16.22 15.72
N ARG A 355 13.64 17.53 15.67
CA ARG A 355 13.01 18.26 16.77
C ARG A 355 11.56 18.66 16.50
N GLU A 356 11.22 18.84 15.24
CA GLU A 356 9.90 19.34 14.85
C GLU A 356 9.43 18.65 13.57
N GLY A 357 8.18 18.22 13.61
CA GLY A 357 7.46 17.68 12.47
C GLY A 357 6.19 16.99 12.94
N SER A 358 5.16 17.02 12.13
CA SER A 358 3.90 16.39 12.44
C SER A 358 3.05 16.22 11.19
N ASN A 359 2.10 15.29 11.25
CA ASN A 359 1.08 15.15 10.24
C ASN A 359 -0.26 14.77 10.86
N VAL A 360 -1.33 15.18 10.19
CA VAL A 360 -2.69 14.74 10.47
C VAL A 360 -3.29 14.20 9.18
N CYS A 361 -3.68 12.93 9.21
CA CYS A 361 -4.59 12.35 8.22
C CYS A 361 -6.01 12.42 8.78
N GLN A 362 -6.91 13.10 8.09
CA GLN A 362 -8.33 13.11 8.41
C GLN A 362 -9.11 12.42 7.29
N VAL A 363 -9.88 11.41 7.67
CA VAL A 363 -10.82 10.71 6.78
C VAL A 363 -12.22 11.10 7.23
N THR A 364 -13.00 11.73 6.34
CA THR A 364 -14.35 12.24 6.63
C THR A 364 -15.36 11.52 5.76
N GLU A 365 -16.40 10.97 6.37
CA GLU A 365 -17.50 10.32 5.66
C GLU A 365 -18.30 11.33 4.84
N VAL A 366 -18.55 11.02 3.56
CA VAL A 366 -19.42 11.80 2.68
C VAL A 366 -20.76 11.09 2.53
N ASP A 367 -20.70 9.79 2.26
CA ASP A 367 -21.80 8.82 2.22
C ASP A 367 -21.25 7.43 2.57
N ASP A 368 -22.12 6.42 2.63
CA ASP A 368 -21.80 5.03 3.01
C ASP A 368 -20.66 4.39 2.19
N SER A 369 -20.35 4.94 1.00
CA SER A 369 -19.37 4.40 0.06
C SER A 369 -18.28 5.38 -0.35
N THR A 370 -18.26 6.58 0.24
CA THR A 370 -17.38 7.66 -0.19
C THR A 370 -16.82 8.43 1.00
N VAL A 371 -15.52 8.69 0.96
CA VAL A 371 -14.82 9.49 1.97
C VAL A 371 -13.99 10.59 1.34
N ASP A 372 -13.87 11.71 2.07
CA ASP A 372 -12.89 12.75 1.81
C ASP A 372 -11.66 12.51 2.70
N ILE A 373 -10.49 12.37 2.07
CA ILE A 373 -9.22 12.13 2.74
C ILE A 373 -8.37 13.40 2.63
N LYS A 374 -7.83 13.85 3.76
CA LYS A 374 -6.93 15.00 3.85
C LYS A 374 -5.68 14.61 4.64
N PHE A 375 -4.51 14.70 4.02
CA PHE A 375 -3.23 14.72 4.70
C PHE A 375 -2.75 16.16 4.82
N ASP A 376 -2.37 16.59 6.01
CA ASP A 376 -1.67 17.86 6.26
C ASP A 376 -0.41 17.52 7.03
N PHE A 377 0.75 17.99 6.58
CA PHE A 377 2.02 17.70 7.24
C PHE A 377 2.89 18.95 7.33
N LYS A 378 3.75 18.97 8.34
CA LYS A 378 4.87 19.90 8.47
C LYS A 378 6.12 19.17 8.95
N ALA A 379 7.28 19.65 8.55
CA ALA A 379 8.56 19.12 9.04
C ALA A 379 9.63 20.21 9.04
N ALA A 380 10.42 20.27 10.12
CA ALA A 380 11.60 21.13 10.13
C ALA A 380 12.70 20.53 9.24
N CYS A 381 13.29 21.38 8.43
CA CYS A 381 14.28 21.06 7.40
C CYS A 381 15.51 21.96 7.58
N GLN A 382 16.64 21.47 7.09
CA GLN A 382 17.93 22.17 7.18
C GLN A 382 17.97 23.37 6.24
N ASP A 383 17.41 23.23 5.04
CA ASP A 383 17.36 24.26 4.01
C ASP A 383 16.16 24.02 3.06
N ASP A 384 16.01 24.91 2.08
CA ASP A 384 14.99 24.84 1.03
C ASP A 384 15.07 23.56 0.18
N LEU A 385 16.27 23.03 -0.06
CA LEU A 385 16.44 21.83 -0.87
C LEU A 385 15.91 20.60 -0.12
N HIS A 386 16.26 20.49 1.16
CA HIS A 386 15.74 19.48 2.06
C HIS A 386 14.22 19.61 2.22
N ALA A 387 13.67 20.83 2.32
CA ALA A 387 12.23 21.04 2.40
C ALA A 387 11.48 20.50 1.18
N ARG A 388 11.97 20.81 -0.03
CA ARG A 388 11.40 20.28 -1.28
C ARG A 388 11.51 18.75 -1.35
N PHE A 389 12.63 18.21 -0.92
CA PHE A 389 12.86 16.76 -0.88
C PHE A 389 11.85 16.05 0.03
N VAL A 390 11.63 16.54 1.25
CA VAL A 390 10.65 15.99 2.20
C VAL A 390 9.23 16.08 1.62
N CYS A 391 8.87 17.18 0.95
CA CYS A 391 7.58 17.28 0.27
C CYS A 391 7.38 16.21 -0.82
N ILE A 392 8.43 15.89 -1.58
CA ILE A 392 8.37 14.82 -2.59
C ILE A 392 8.18 13.46 -1.92
N GLN A 393 8.87 13.18 -0.80
CA GLN A 393 8.69 11.94 -0.04
C GLN A 393 7.25 11.78 0.46
N TRP A 394 6.66 12.86 0.98
CA TRP A 394 5.26 12.88 1.39
C TRP A 394 4.29 12.68 0.22
N ALA A 395 4.55 13.32 -0.92
CA ALA A 395 3.77 13.11 -2.14
C ALA A 395 3.82 11.63 -2.60
N GLN A 396 5.00 11.01 -2.57
CA GLN A 396 5.17 9.59 -2.87
C GLN A 396 4.44 8.70 -1.85
N PHE A 397 4.48 9.05 -0.57
CA PHE A 397 3.76 8.33 0.48
C PHE A 397 2.24 8.35 0.23
N VAL A 398 1.62 9.52 0.07
CA VAL A 398 0.15 9.60 -0.11
C VAL A 398 -0.32 8.90 -1.39
N CYS A 399 0.48 8.92 -2.45
CA CYS A 399 0.17 8.21 -3.68
C CYS A 399 0.23 6.69 -3.52
N ARG A 400 1.24 6.17 -2.82
CA ARG A 400 1.34 4.74 -2.49
C ARG A 400 0.25 4.30 -1.53
N TRP A 401 -0.04 5.11 -0.52
CA TRP A 401 -1.08 4.82 0.46
C TRP A 401 -2.46 4.70 -0.21
N LEU A 402 -2.75 5.52 -1.22
CA LEU A 402 -3.98 5.40 -2.00
C LEU A 402 -4.12 4.07 -2.74
N GLN A 403 -3.01 3.47 -3.21
CA GLN A 403 -3.04 2.18 -3.92
C GLN A 403 -3.65 1.07 -3.05
N GLY A 404 -3.53 1.18 -1.72
CA GLY A 404 -4.15 0.24 -0.78
C GLY A 404 -5.67 0.40 -0.63
N ILE A 405 -6.21 1.58 -0.93
CA ILE A 405 -7.66 1.89 -0.75
C ILE A 405 -8.42 1.73 -2.06
N ASP A 406 -7.86 2.26 -3.13
CA ASP A 406 -8.52 2.31 -4.44
C ASP A 406 -7.47 2.10 -5.55
N PRO A 407 -7.08 0.83 -5.80
CA PRO A 407 -6.05 0.51 -6.78
C PRO A 407 -6.46 0.86 -8.23
N LEU A 408 -7.77 1.07 -8.50
CA LEU A 408 -8.30 1.25 -9.84
C LEU A 408 -8.27 2.71 -10.31
N THR A 409 -8.42 3.71 -9.43
CA THR A 409 -8.49 5.12 -9.84
C THR A 409 -7.16 5.78 -10.19
N LEU A 410 -6.02 5.09 -10.04
CA LEU A 410 -4.72 5.58 -10.53
C LEU A 410 -4.55 5.40 -12.05
N LEU A 411 -5.36 4.53 -12.68
CA LEU A 411 -5.34 4.29 -14.12
C LEU A 411 -6.28 5.23 -14.89
N ASP A 412 -7.32 5.75 -14.24
CA ASP A 412 -8.32 6.62 -14.86
C ASP A 412 -7.86 8.07 -15.07
N SER A 413 -6.73 8.49 -14.47
CA SER A 413 -6.23 9.87 -14.58
C SER A 413 -5.59 10.21 -15.94
N GLN A 414 -5.68 9.34 -16.95
CA GLN A 414 -5.21 9.60 -18.32
C GLN A 414 -6.30 10.07 -19.30
N LYS A 415 -7.52 10.37 -18.85
CA LYS A 415 -8.49 11.01 -19.75
C LYS A 415 -8.20 12.51 -19.84
N GLU A 416 -7.56 12.89 -20.96
CA GLU A 416 -7.39 14.27 -21.40
C GLU A 416 -8.73 15.04 -21.39
N PRO A 417 -8.71 16.36 -21.12
CA PRO A 417 -9.89 17.19 -21.25
C PRO A 417 -10.25 17.31 -22.72
N THR A 418 -11.39 16.72 -23.11
CA THR A 418 -12.04 17.05 -24.38
C THR A 418 -12.45 18.52 -24.33
N LEU A 419 -11.67 19.37 -24.98
CA LEU A 419 -12.09 20.71 -25.41
C LEU A 419 -13.30 20.53 -26.34
N ASN A 420 -14.48 20.90 -25.87
CA ASN A 420 -15.62 21.12 -26.74
C ASN A 420 -15.49 22.53 -27.33
N HIS A 421 -15.49 22.57 -28.66
CA HIS A 421 -15.71 23.78 -29.46
C HIS A 421 -17.15 24.28 -29.33
#